data_AF-A0A2E7L164-F1
#
_entry.id   AF-A0A2E7L164-F1
#
_cell.length_a   1.000
_cell.length_b   1.000
_cell.length_c   1.000
_cell.angle_alpha   90.00
_cell.angle_beta   90.00
_cell.angle_gamma   90.00
#
_symmetry.space_group_name_H-M   'P 1'
#
loop_
_entity.id
_entity.type
_entity.pdbx_description
1 polymer ?
#
loop_
_entity_poly.entity_id
_entity_poly.type
_entity_poly.pdbx_seq_one_letter_code
_entity_poly.pdbx_strand_id
1 'polypeptide(L)'
;DLSGMYLSDDPTNPFKWEIPENTVIAAGSYLVMWADEDGADEGLHANFKLSRSGEVITLTAGRMLVDRVEFGEQFPDVSQGRFPERTSPLRPLNPTPGEPNRSLDERGQRDD
;
A
#
# COMPACT_ATOMS: atom_id res chain seq x y z
N ASP A 1 -10.99 -13.26 0.41
CA ASP A 1 -10.04 -13.87 1.35
C ASP A 1 -8.64 -13.65 0.78
N LEU A 2 -7.72 -13.17 1.61
CA LEU A 2 -6.32 -12.89 1.28
C LEU A 2 -5.35 -13.86 1.97
N SER A 3 -5.85 -14.87 2.68
CA SER A 3 -5.02 -15.88 3.33
C SER A 3 -4.13 -16.62 2.31
N GLY A 4 -2.88 -16.91 2.68
CA GLY A 4 -1.89 -17.53 1.78
C GLY A 4 -1.34 -16.61 0.68
N MET A 5 -1.68 -15.31 0.74
CA MET A 5 -1.06 -14.28 -0.09
C MET A 5 0.07 -13.58 0.67
N TYR A 6 1.00 -13.00 -0.08
CA TYR A 6 2.18 -12.35 0.48
C TYR A 6 2.33 -10.92 -0.03
N LEU A 7 2.69 -10.00 0.87
CA LEU A 7 3.25 -8.70 0.50
C LEU A 7 4.77 -8.72 0.63
N SER A 8 5.41 -7.98 -0.27
CA SER A 8 6.85 -7.75 -0.22
C SER A 8 7.24 -6.43 -0.88
N ASP A 9 8.21 -5.75 -0.29
CA ASP A 9 8.99 -4.62 -0.83
C ASP A 9 10.24 -5.08 -1.63
N ASP A 10 10.56 -6.37 -1.60
CA ASP A 10 11.73 -6.96 -2.24
C ASP A 10 11.33 -7.89 -3.39
N PRO A 11 11.56 -7.51 -4.66
CA PRO A 11 11.18 -8.32 -5.81
C PRO A 11 11.97 -9.63 -5.91
N THR A 12 13.08 -9.76 -5.18
CA THR A 12 13.88 -10.99 -5.11
C THR A 12 13.36 -11.95 -4.03
N ASN A 13 12.56 -11.46 -3.09
CA ASN A 13 11.89 -12.24 -2.06
C ASN A 13 10.37 -11.93 -2.02
N PRO A 14 9.58 -12.54 -2.92
CA PRO A 14 8.14 -12.26 -3.00
C PRO A 14 7.31 -12.81 -1.82
N PHE A 15 7.93 -13.56 -0.89
CA PHE A 15 7.27 -14.24 0.23
C PHE A 15 7.62 -13.60 1.59
N LYS A 16 7.86 -12.28 1.62
CA LYS A 16 8.42 -11.60 2.80
C LYS A 16 7.46 -11.54 3.98
N TRP A 17 6.21 -11.14 3.76
CA TRP A 17 5.17 -11.11 4.79
C TRP A 17 3.93 -11.85 4.29
N GLU A 18 3.58 -12.95 4.95
CA GLU A 18 2.30 -13.62 4.72
C GLU A 18 1.18 -12.80 5.37
N ILE A 19 0.14 -12.49 4.60
CA ILE A 19 -1.03 -11.80 5.13
C ILE A 19 -1.71 -12.74 6.15
N PRO A 20 -2.05 -12.26 7.37
CA PRO A 20 -2.64 -13.09 8.41
C PRO A 20 -3.86 -13.88 7.92
N GLU A 21 -4.00 -15.11 8.42
CA GLU A 21 -5.14 -15.97 8.09
C GLU A 21 -6.48 -15.28 8.43
N ASN A 22 -7.52 -15.60 7.66
CA ASN A 22 -8.86 -15.04 7.78
C ASN A 22 -8.94 -13.52 7.48
N THR A 23 -7.92 -12.94 6.85
CA THR A 23 -7.99 -11.57 6.32
C THR A 23 -8.91 -11.53 5.10
N VAL A 24 -10.06 -10.87 5.23
CA VAL A 24 -11.05 -10.76 4.15
C VAL A 24 -11.30 -9.28 3.81
N ILE A 25 -11.25 -8.98 2.52
CA ILE A 25 -11.71 -7.71 1.96
C ILE A 25 -12.92 -7.97 1.06
N ALA A 26 -14.00 -7.20 1.25
CA ALA A 26 -15.18 -7.28 0.40
C ALA A 26 -14.97 -6.52 -0.92
N ALA A 27 -15.72 -6.91 -1.95
CA ALA A 27 -15.65 -6.25 -3.25
C ALA A 27 -15.97 -4.74 -3.12
N GLY A 28 -15.08 -3.90 -3.64
CA GLY A 28 -15.22 -2.44 -3.59
C GLY A 28 -14.77 -1.79 -2.28
N SER A 29 -14.46 -2.56 -1.24
CA SER A 29 -13.95 -2.07 0.04
C SER A 29 -12.45 -1.77 0.00
N TYR A 30 -11.95 -1.22 1.11
CA TYR A 30 -10.54 -0.88 1.33
C TYR A 30 -10.03 -1.60 2.58
N LEU A 31 -8.74 -1.91 2.60
CA LEU A 31 -8.05 -2.53 3.72
C LEU A 31 -6.75 -1.79 3.94
N VAL A 32 -6.43 -1.49 5.20
CA VAL A 32 -5.19 -0.82 5.60
C VAL A 32 -4.25 -1.87 6.15
N MET A 33 -3.02 -1.89 5.63
CA MET A 33 -1.92 -2.70 6.14
C MET A 33 -0.76 -1.75 6.44
N TRP A 34 -0.17 -1.88 7.62
CA TRP A 34 0.96 -1.07 8.05
C TRP A 34 2.25 -1.76 7.65
N ALA A 35 3.15 -1.04 6.98
CA ALA A 35 4.50 -1.50 6.69
C ALA A 35 5.47 -0.72 7.58
N ASP A 36 5.52 -1.12 8.85
CA ASP A 36 6.24 -0.44 9.93
C ASP A 36 7.34 -1.31 10.56
N GLU A 37 7.60 -2.50 9.99
CA GLU A 37 8.57 -3.47 10.50
C GLU A 37 8.16 -4.08 11.85
N ASP A 38 6.89 -3.95 12.26
CA ASP A 38 6.36 -4.44 13.54
C ASP A 38 5.49 -5.70 13.37
N GLY A 39 6.03 -6.70 12.68
CA GLY A 39 5.31 -7.95 12.38
C GLY A 39 4.90 -8.81 13.59
N ALA A 40 5.09 -8.32 14.82
CA ALA A 40 4.72 -8.97 16.07
C ALA A 40 3.39 -8.46 16.66
N ASP A 41 2.86 -7.34 16.15
CA ASP A 41 1.65 -6.71 16.69
C ASP A 41 0.36 -7.39 16.25
N GLU A 42 -0.65 -7.35 17.12
CA GLU A 42 -2.01 -7.77 16.78
C GLU A 42 -2.57 -6.87 15.67
N GLY A 43 -2.75 -7.42 14.47
CA GLY A 43 -3.35 -6.70 13.34
C GLY A 43 -2.67 -6.99 12.01
N LEU A 44 -2.72 -6.00 11.11
CA LEU A 44 -2.12 -6.08 9.78
C LEU A 44 -0.83 -5.24 9.73
N HIS A 45 0.14 -5.63 10.55
CA HIS A 45 1.47 -5.04 10.62
C HIS A 45 2.48 -5.95 9.91
N ALA A 46 3.10 -5.43 8.86
CA ALA A 46 4.06 -6.16 8.06
C ALA A 46 5.44 -6.16 8.72
N ASN A 47 6.18 -7.25 8.53
CA ASN A 47 7.55 -7.41 9.04
C ASN A 47 8.60 -6.65 8.21
N PHE A 48 8.17 -5.65 7.44
CA PHE A 48 9.02 -4.76 6.66
C PHE A 48 8.46 -3.35 6.67
N LYS A 49 9.30 -2.38 6.28
CA LYS A 49 8.93 -0.98 6.16
C LYS A 49 9.28 -0.43 4.80
N LEU A 50 8.56 0.59 4.40
CA LEU A 50 8.75 1.20 3.08
C LEU A 50 9.83 2.29 3.10
N SER A 51 10.66 2.33 2.06
CA SER A 51 11.66 3.36 1.83
C SER A 51 11.02 4.69 1.44
N ARG A 52 11.45 5.77 2.10
CA ARG A 52 11.06 7.14 1.74
C ARG A 52 11.46 7.50 0.30
N SER A 53 12.52 6.91 -0.27
CA SER A 53 12.98 7.22 -1.63
C SER A 53 12.14 6.59 -2.74
N GLY A 54 11.22 5.68 -2.40
CA GLY A 54 10.51 4.87 -3.37
C GLY A 54 11.14 3.49 -3.59
N GLU A 55 10.29 2.54 -3.94
CA GLU A 55 10.61 1.15 -4.28
C GLU A 55 9.39 0.46 -4.93
N VAL A 56 9.37 -0.88 -4.91
CA VAL A 56 8.27 -1.70 -5.41
C VAL A 56 7.54 -2.37 -4.25
N ILE A 57 6.22 -2.47 -4.34
CA ILE A 57 5.38 -3.35 -3.51
C ILE A 57 4.78 -4.40 -4.43
N THR A 58 4.86 -5.66 -4.03
CA THR A 58 4.27 -6.79 -4.74
C THR A 58 3.25 -7.48 -3.87
N LEU A 59 2.16 -7.92 -4.49
CA LEU A 59 1.17 -8.82 -3.92
C LEU A 59 1.21 -10.12 -4.71
N THR A 60 1.40 -11.24 -4.03
CA THR A 60 1.47 -12.56 -4.66
C THR A 60 0.51 -13.55 -4.01
N ALA A 61 0.00 -14.51 -4.79
CA ALA A 61 -0.75 -15.67 -4.31
C ALA A 61 0.09 -16.92 -4.61
N GLY A 62 0.83 -17.41 -3.62
CA GLY A 62 1.95 -18.32 -3.87
C GLY A 62 2.93 -17.69 -4.88
N ARG A 63 3.30 -18.43 -5.93
CA ARG A 63 4.26 -17.93 -6.95
C ARG A 63 3.65 -17.01 -8.00
N MET A 64 2.34 -16.75 -7.96
CA MET A 64 1.66 -15.92 -8.95
C MET A 64 1.67 -14.46 -8.51
N LEU A 65 2.22 -13.57 -9.34
CA LEU A 65 2.09 -12.13 -9.16
C LEU A 65 0.63 -11.71 -9.39
N VAL A 66 0.02 -11.07 -8.39
CA VAL A 66 -1.35 -10.57 -8.45
C VAL A 66 -1.36 -9.09 -8.77
N ASP A 67 -0.52 -8.30 -8.08
CA ASP A 67 -0.35 -6.88 -8.37
C ASP A 67 1.08 -6.41 -8.06
N ARG A 68 1.49 -5.32 -8.71
CA ARG A 68 2.77 -4.65 -8.52
C ARG A 68 2.58 -3.14 -8.57
N VAL A 69 3.01 -2.48 -7.52
CA VAL A 69 3.02 -1.02 -7.40
C VAL A 69 4.46 -0.56 -7.31
N GLU A 70 4.88 0.33 -8.19
CA GLU A 70 6.19 0.99 -8.09
C GLU A 70 5.94 2.47 -7.79
N PHE A 71 6.54 2.96 -6.72
CA PHE A 71 6.28 4.29 -6.18
C PHE A 71 7.58 5.06 -5.99
N GLY A 72 7.49 6.39 -6.00
CA GLY A 72 8.65 7.29 -5.91
C GLY A 72 8.86 7.86 -4.51
N GLU A 73 9.59 8.97 -4.44
CA GLU A 73 9.82 9.68 -3.17
C GLU A 73 8.50 10.00 -2.44
N GLN A 74 8.48 9.74 -1.14
CA GLN A 74 7.35 10.00 -0.24
C GLN A 74 7.59 11.28 0.57
N PHE A 75 6.50 12.03 0.77
CA PHE A 75 6.48 13.26 1.55
C PHE A 75 5.50 13.13 2.72
N PRO A 76 5.77 13.78 3.86
CA PRO A 76 4.78 13.87 4.95
C PRO A 76 3.44 14.39 4.43
N ASP A 77 2.36 13.83 4.96
CA ASP A 77 0.97 14.22 4.67
C ASP A 77 0.54 14.11 3.19
N VAL A 78 1.30 13.38 2.37
CA VAL A 78 0.98 13.10 0.97
C VAL A 78 0.97 11.59 0.75
N SER A 79 -0.13 11.07 0.21
CA SER A 79 -0.20 9.67 -0.25
C SER A 79 0.09 9.58 -1.75
N GLN A 80 0.51 8.40 -2.22
CA GLN A 80 0.53 8.08 -3.65
C GLN A 80 -0.54 7.03 -3.96
N GLY A 81 -1.39 7.31 -4.95
CA GLY A 81 -2.48 6.42 -5.31
C GLY A 81 -3.08 6.73 -6.68
N ARG A 82 -4.11 5.96 -7.06
CA ARG A 82 -4.78 6.07 -8.36
C ARG A 82 -6.10 6.84 -8.23
N PHE A 83 -6.27 7.89 -9.04
CA PHE A 83 -7.47 8.74 -9.04
C PHE A 83 -7.61 9.46 -10.39
N PRO A 84 -8.83 9.62 -10.96
CA PRO A 84 -10.13 9.22 -10.40
C PRO A 84 -10.47 7.75 -10.59
N GLU A 85 -9.80 7.07 -11.52
CA GLU A 85 -10.07 5.68 -11.85
C GLU A 85 -9.05 4.73 -11.21
N ARG A 86 -9.44 3.48 -10.96
CA ARG A 86 -8.53 2.43 -10.45
C ARG A 86 -7.39 2.08 -11.42
N THR A 87 -7.48 2.51 -12.67
CA THR A 87 -6.46 2.32 -13.71
C THR A 87 -5.61 3.57 -13.96
N SER A 88 -5.93 4.70 -13.33
CA SER A 88 -5.13 5.92 -13.43
C SER A 88 -3.69 5.68 -12.96
N PRO A 89 -2.69 6.40 -13.50
CA PRO A 89 -1.33 6.32 -12.99
C PRO A 89 -1.27 6.75 -11.52
N LEU A 90 -0.26 6.27 -10.79
CA LEU A 90 0.00 6.76 -9.44
C LEU A 90 0.31 8.25 -9.48
N ARG A 91 -0.25 8.98 -8.52
CA ARG A 91 -0.06 10.42 -8.36
C ARG A 91 -0.15 10.81 -6.88
N PRO A 92 0.38 11.98 -6.50
CA PRO A 92 0.14 12.56 -5.18
C PRO A 92 -1.35 12.79 -4.91
N LEU A 93 -1.79 12.43 -3.71
CA LEU A 93 -3.18 12.49 -3.23
C LEU A 93 -3.24 12.88 -1.75
N ASN A 94 -4.45 13.22 -1.29
CA ASN A 94 -4.73 13.36 0.14
C ASN A 94 -4.74 11.97 0.81
N PRO A 95 -4.09 11.80 1.98
CA PRO A 95 -4.18 10.57 2.77
C PRO A 95 -5.63 10.25 3.13
N THR A 96 -6.10 9.07 2.73
CA THR A 96 -7.49 8.61 2.93
C THR A 96 -7.51 7.14 3.36
N PRO A 97 -6.86 6.78 4.50
CA PRO A 97 -6.78 5.39 4.94
C PRO A 97 -8.18 4.80 5.15
N GLY A 98 -8.44 3.66 4.51
CA GLY A 98 -9.73 2.96 4.59
C GLY A 98 -10.86 3.57 3.74
N GLU A 99 -10.60 4.66 3.02
CA GLU A 99 -11.61 5.43 2.28
C GLU A 99 -11.24 5.63 0.80
N PRO A 100 -12.18 6.07 -0.06
CA PRO A 100 -11.85 6.40 -1.44
C PRO A 100 -10.82 7.52 -1.57
N ASN A 101 -9.86 7.32 -2.50
CA ASN A 101 -8.85 8.29 -2.89
C ASN A 101 -9.46 9.67 -3.22
N ARG A 102 -8.82 10.74 -2.77
CA ARG A 102 -9.18 12.12 -3.08
C ARG A 102 -8.00 12.85 -3.68
N SER A 103 -8.25 13.73 -4.66
CA SER A 103 -7.22 14.62 -5.21
C SER A 103 -6.53 15.39 -4.08
N LEU A 104 -5.22 15.57 -4.19
CA LEU A 104 -4.50 16.52 -3.35
C LEU A 104 -5.03 17.92 -3.66
N ASP A 105 -5.49 18.65 -2.65
CA ASP A 105 -6.03 20.00 -2.83
C ASP A 105 -4.88 21.00 -2.99
N GLU A 106 -4.77 21.67 -4.14
CA GLU A 106 -3.73 22.69 -4.41
C GLU A 106 -3.84 23.96 -3.53
N ARG A 107 -4.77 24.00 -2.57
CA ARG A 107 -5.04 25.17 -1.72
C ARG A 107 -4.18 25.24 -0.45
N GLY A 108 -3.35 24.24 -0.17
CA GLY A 108 -2.47 24.21 1.01
C GLY A 108 -1.03 24.69 0.78
N GLN A 109 -0.66 25.09 -0.45
CA GLN A 109 0.72 25.48 -0.84
C GLN A 109 0.86 26.98 -1.19
N ARG A 110 0.00 27.80 -0.61
CA ARG A 110 0.23 29.25 -0.50
C ARG A 110 -0.03 29.58 0.96
N ASP A 111 0.98 29.47 1.82
CA ASP A 111 1.18 30.28 3.03
C ASP A 111 2.33 29.69 3.85
N ASP A 112 3.55 29.84 3.34
CA ASP A 112 4.82 29.76 4.09
C ASP A 112 5.87 30.69 3.45
#